data_AF-A0AAW7WNM3-F1
#
_entry.id   AF-A0AAW7WNM3-F1
#
_cell.length_a   1.000
_cell.length_b   1.000
_cell.length_c   1.000
_cell.angle_alpha   90.00
_cell.angle_beta   90.00
_cell.angle_gamma   90.00
#
_symmetry.space_group_name_H-M   'P 1'
#
loop_
_entity.id
_entity.type
_entity.pdbx_description
1 polymer ?
#
loop_
_entity_poly.entity_id
_entity_poly.type
_entity_poly.pdbx_seq_one_letter_code
_entity_poly.pdbx_strand_id
1 'polypeptide(L)'
;MSKDNIAQQYNNMVASIEDAKIYDGRGEYNLYECNKCNNYKVTLYKDKGVTPFIMRCKCGGDMMHTKSSKQAPPSYVKVHNWVRPSLKQTMSLSEGMRNHILNGGLILEDELK
;
A
#
# COMPACT_ATOMS: atom_id res chain seq x y z
N MET A 1 7.56 15.38 -15.00
CA MET A 1 7.98 14.26 -15.89
C MET A 1 7.03 14.15 -17.07
N SER A 2 7.52 13.81 -18.28
CA SER A 2 6.64 13.49 -19.42
C SER A 2 5.86 12.20 -19.17
N LYS A 3 4.74 12.01 -19.88
CA LYS A 3 3.93 10.78 -19.78
C LYS A 3 4.74 9.55 -20.17
N ASP A 4 5.55 9.65 -21.22
CA ASP A 4 6.36 8.51 -21.70
C ASP A 4 7.41 8.10 -20.67
N ASN A 5 8.02 9.07 -19.97
CA ASN A 5 8.97 8.80 -18.90
C ASN A 5 8.30 8.05 -17.74
N ILE A 6 7.09 8.47 -17.32
CA ILE A 6 6.33 7.79 -16.26
C ILE A 6 5.98 6.35 -16.67
N ALA A 7 5.53 6.14 -17.91
CA ALA A 7 5.19 4.81 -18.40
C ALA A 7 6.41 3.88 -18.43
N GLN A 8 7.56 4.38 -18.89
CA GLN A 8 8.81 3.63 -18.91
C GLN A 8 9.26 3.27 -17.49
N GLN A 9 9.28 4.24 -16.56
CA GLN A 9 9.63 4.00 -15.17
C GLN A 9 8.71 2.98 -14.50
N TYR A 10 7.40 3.10 -14.71
CA TYR A 10 6.41 2.16 -14.18
C TYR A 10 6.66 0.74 -14.70
N ASN A 11 6.88 0.57 -16.00
CA ASN A 11 7.13 -0.73 -16.60
C ASN A 11 8.42 -1.36 -16.08
N ASN A 12 9.50 -0.57 -15.93
CA ASN A 12 10.76 -1.04 -15.34
C ASN A 12 10.58 -1.49 -13.89
N MET A 13 9.80 -0.73 -13.11
CA MET A 13 9.48 -1.07 -11.73
C MET A 13 8.68 -2.38 -11.66
N VAL A 14 7.62 -2.54 -12.47
CA VAL A 14 6.84 -3.78 -12.52
C VAL A 14 7.69 -4.98 -12.92
N ALA A 15 8.60 -4.81 -13.90
CA ALA A 15 9.46 -5.88 -14.38
C ALA A 15 10.52 -6.34 -13.37
N SER A 16 10.83 -5.54 -12.34
CA SER A 16 11.92 -5.82 -11.40
C SER A 16 11.48 -6.06 -9.95
N ILE A 17 10.27 -5.65 -9.57
CA ILE A 17 9.85 -5.62 -8.16
C ILE A 17 9.70 -7.01 -7.51
N GLU A 18 9.36 -8.04 -8.29
CA GLU A 18 9.25 -9.41 -7.76
C GLU A 18 10.63 -9.96 -7.35
N ASP A 19 11.70 -9.61 -8.07
CA ASP A 19 13.07 -10.01 -7.76
C ASP A 19 13.80 -9.04 -6.81
N ALA A 20 13.18 -7.89 -6.51
CA ALA A 20 13.77 -6.88 -5.64
C ALA A 20 14.03 -7.45 -4.23
N LYS A 21 15.19 -7.13 -3.66
CA LYS A 21 15.60 -7.51 -2.30
C LYS A 21 14.94 -6.61 -1.25
N ILE A 22 13.61 -6.59 -1.24
CA ILE A 22 12.77 -5.89 -0.27
C ILE A 22 11.95 -6.91 0.52
N TYR A 23 11.47 -6.50 1.70
CA TYR A 23 10.56 -7.31 2.50
C TYR A 23 9.30 -7.67 1.69
N ASP A 24 8.90 -8.94 1.76
CA ASP A 24 7.71 -9.47 1.11
C ASP A 24 6.66 -9.80 2.18
N GLY A 25 5.72 -8.88 2.38
CA GLY A 25 4.67 -9.01 3.40
C GLY A 25 3.47 -9.85 2.99
N ARG A 26 3.51 -10.51 1.82
CA ARG A 26 2.41 -11.37 1.35
C ARG A 26 2.19 -12.54 2.31
N GLY A 27 0.91 -12.79 2.64
CA GLY A 27 0.53 -13.80 3.62
C GLY A 27 0.59 -13.35 5.09
N GLU A 28 0.94 -12.09 5.36
CA GLU A 28 0.93 -11.51 6.71
C GLU A 28 -0.12 -10.40 6.83
N TYR A 29 -1.00 -10.54 7.83
CA TYR A 29 -1.99 -9.55 8.20
C TYR A 29 -1.38 -8.52 9.14
N ASN A 30 -1.53 -7.25 8.80
CA ASN A 30 -0.93 -6.14 9.53
C ASN A 30 -2.00 -5.26 10.16
N LEU A 31 -1.89 -5.06 11.47
CA LEU A 31 -2.79 -4.21 12.25
C LEU A 31 -2.21 -2.79 12.32
N TYR A 32 -3.02 -1.82 11.93
CA TYR A 32 -2.75 -0.40 12.11
C TYR A 32 -3.74 0.18 13.10
N GLU A 33 -3.27 0.83 14.16
CA GLU A 33 -4.10 1.37 15.23
C GLU A 33 -3.93 2.89 15.33
N CYS A 34 -5.05 3.60 15.44
CA CYS A 34 -5.04 5.05 15.59
C CYS A 34 -4.68 5.47 17.01
N ASN A 35 -3.64 6.29 17.15
CA ASN A 35 -3.18 6.85 18.43
C ASN A 35 -4.17 7.81 19.13
N LYS A 36 -5.27 8.19 18.47
CA LYS A 36 -6.23 9.19 18.96
C LYS A 36 -7.62 8.63 19.25
N CYS A 37 -8.15 7.79 18.37
CA CYS A 37 -9.54 7.32 18.46
C CYS A 37 -9.68 5.80 18.57
N ASN A 38 -8.57 5.07 18.66
CA ASN A 38 -8.52 3.60 18.77
C ASN A 38 -9.20 2.84 17.61
N ASN A 39 -9.62 3.52 16.54
CA ASN A 39 -9.97 2.86 15.29
C ASN A 39 -8.76 2.11 14.74
N TYR A 40 -9.02 0.99 14.07
CA TYR A 40 -7.99 0.15 13.49
C TYR A 40 -8.28 -0.21 12.03
N LYS A 41 -7.24 -0.66 11.34
CA LYS A 41 -7.32 -1.29 10.01
C LYS A 41 -6.49 -2.56 10.02
N VAL A 42 -7.09 -3.65 9.55
CA VAL A 42 -6.33 -4.85 9.20
C VAL A 42 -6.02 -4.78 7.72
N THR A 43 -4.76 -4.97 7.36
CA THR A 43 -4.28 -4.89 5.98
C THR A 43 -3.57 -6.18 5.56
N LEU A 44 -3.55 -6.45 4.27
CA LEU A 44 -2.84 -7.59 3.68
C LEU A 44 -2.14 -7.14 2.40
N TYR A 45 -0.95 -7.66 2.14
CA TYR A 45 -0.25 -7.43 0.88
C TYR A 45 -0.83 -8.35 -0.19
N LYS A 46 -1.39 -7.76 -1.25
CA LYS A 46 -1.77 -8.49 -2.47
C LYS A 46 -0.60 -8.53 -3.46
N ASP A 47 0.14 -7.44 -3.53
CA ASP A 47 1.35 -7.29 -4.34
C ASP A 47 2.59 -7.11 -3.46
N LYS A 48 3.77 -7.47 -3.97
CA LYS A 48 5.05 -7.20 -3.31
C LYS A 48 5.41 -5.72 -3.46
N GLY A 49 5.82 -5.04 -2.39
CA GLY A 49 6.17 -3.63 -2.46
C GLY A 49 6.28 -2.98 -1.09
N VAL A 50 6.39 -1.66 -1.07
CA VAL A 50 6.57 -0.88 0.17
C VAL A 50 5.24 -0.28 0.61
N THR A 51 4.87 -0.49 1.86
CA THR A 51 3.71 0.16 2.50
C THR A 51 4.18 1.20 3.51
N PRO A 52 3.38 2.24 3.78
CA PRO A 52 3.70 3.18 4.84
C PRO A 52 3.64 2.52 6.23
N PHE A 53 4.55 2.92 7.12
CA PHE A 53 4.49 2.55 8.54
C PHE A 53 3.37 3.31 9.28
N ILE A 54 3.01 4.50 8.79
CA ILE A 54 1.99 5.39 9.37
C ILE A 54 1.02 5.85 8.28
N MET A 55 -0.28 5.78 8.56
CA MET A 55 -1.36 6.29 7.71
C MET A 55 -2.20 7.31 8.45
N ARG A 56 -2.85 8.24 7.74
CA ARG A 56 -3.74 9.21 8.38
C ARG A 56 -5.09 8.57 8.74
N CYS A 57 -5.52 8.74 9.99
CA CYS A 57 -6.88 8.40 10.41
C CYS A 57 -7.88 9.48 10.02
N LYS A 58 -9.14 9.10 9.75
CA LYS A 58 -10.24 10.04 9.49
C LYS A 58 -10.49 11.03 10.63
N CYS A 59 -10.15 10.68 11.88
CA CYS A 59 -10.29 11.56 13.04
C CYS A 59 -9.18 12.63 13.15
N GLY A 60 -8.25 12.66 12.19
CA GLY A 60 -7.07 13.51 12.17
C GLY A 60 -5.87 12.96 12.97
N GLY A 61 -6.00 11.81 13.63
CA GLY A 61 -4.86 11.12 14.27
C GLY A 61 -4.05 10.28 13.28
N ASP A 62 -3.04 9.59 13.79
CA ASP A 62 -2.14 8.73 13.01
C ASP A 62 -2.40 7.25 13.33
N MET A 63 -2.54 6.43 12.29
CA MET A 63 -2.65 4.99 12.36
C MET A 63 -1.28 4.37 12.12
N MET A 64 -0.69 3.77 13.17
CA MET A 64 0.64 3.17 13.11
C MET A 64 0.52 1.66 13.02
N HIS A 65 1.43 1.02 12.28
CA HIS A 65 1.56 -0.44 12.32
C HIS A 65 1.99 -0.87 13.73
N THR A 66 1.21 -1.76 14.36
CA THR A 66 1.45 -2.22 15.73
C THR A 66 1.72 -3.72 15.82
N LYS A 67 1.13 -4.51 14.92
CA LYS A 67 1.20 -5.99 14.98
C LYS A 67 1.15 -6.61 13.58
N SER A 68 1.80 -7.76 13.43
CA SER A 68 1.71 -8.64 12.27
C SER A 68 1.30 -10.05 12.71
N SER A 69 0.51 -10.74 11.90
CA SER A 69 0.07 -12.12 12.17
C SER A 69 -0.09 -12.91 10.87
N LYS A 70 0.26 -14.19 10.90
CA LYS A 70 -0.07 -15.15 9.81
C LYS A 70 -1.47 -15.75 9.96
N GLN A 71 -2.11 -15.55 11.11
CA GLN A 71 -3.48 -16.01 11.33
C GLN A 71 -4.45 -15.00 10.72
N ALA A 72 -5.36 -15.49 9.88
CA ALA A 72 -6.44 -14.68 9.36
C ALA A 72 -7.30 -14.10 10.49
N PRO A 73 -7.72 -12.83 10.39
CA PRO A 73 -8.66 -12.27 11.35
C PRO A 73 -10.02 -12.97 11.24
N PRO A 74 -10.89 -12.84 12.24
CA PRO A 74 -12.27 -13.30 12.15
C PRO A 74 -12.96 -12.76 10.88
N SER A 75 -13.84 -13.56 10.28
CA SER A 75 -14.45 -13.26 8.97
C SER A 75 -15.26 -11.95 8.91
N TYR A 76 -15.72 -11.44 10.05
CA TYR A 76 -16.41 -10.16 10.15
C TYR A 76 -15.47 -8.94 10.10
N VAL A 77 -14.16 -9.13 10.21
CA VAL A 77 -13.17 -8.06 10.13
C VAL A 77 -12.85 -7.77 8.68
N LYS A 78 -13.10 -6.53 8.23
CA LYS A 78 -12.70 -6.10 6.89
C LYS A 78 -11.17 -6.06 6.80
N VAL A 79 -10.62 -6.80 5.84
CA VAL A 79 -9.21 -6.73 5.44
C VAL A 79 -9.08 -5.77 4.27
N HIS A 80 -8.12 -4.85 4.34
CA HIS A 80 -7.82 -3.89 3.27
C HIS A 80 -6.55 -4.31 2.53
N ASN A 81 -6.62 -4.47 1.22
CA ASN A 81 -5.46 -4.92 0.45
C ASN A 81 -4.53 -3.76 0.09
N TRP A 82 -3.24 -3.96 0.27
CA TRP A 82 -2.19 -3.17 -0.36
C TRP A 82 -1.95 -3.69 -1.77
N VAL A 83 -2.11 -2.80 -2.75
CA VAL A 83 -2.06 -3.14 -4.17
C VAL A 83 -1.15 -2.19 -4.93
N ARG A 84 -0.60 -2.68 -6.04
CA ARG A 84 0.03 -1.86 -7.07
C ARG A 84 -1.06 -1.39 -8.04
N PRO A 85 -1.31 -0.09 -8.17
CA PRO A 85 -2.25 0.42 -9.16
C PRO A 85 -1.72 0.19 -10.57
N SER A 86 -2.62 0.00 -11.54
CA SER A 86 -2.25 -0.02 -12.96
C SER A 86 -1.55 1.26 -13.40
N LEU A 87 -0.86 1.24 -14.55
CA LEU A 87 -0.28 2.46 -15.14
C LEU A 87 -1.33 3.57 -15.32
N LYS A 88 -2.53 3.21 -15.78
CA LYS A 88 -3.64 4.16 -15.97
C LYS A 88 -4.05 4.81 -14.64
N GLN A 89 -4.21 4.01 -13.58
CA GLN A 89 -4.52 4.53 -12.25
C GLN A 89 -3.38 5.40 -11.71
N THR A 90 -2.13 4.94 -11.83
CA THR A 90 -0.91 5.67 -11.43
C THR A 90 -0.83 7.06 -12.07
N MET A 91 -1.20 7.18 -13.34
CA MET A 91 -1.24 8.46 -14.06
C MET A 91 -2.30 9.43 -13.53
N SER A 92 -3.37 8.93 -12.89
CA SER A 92 -4.44 9.75 -12.30
C SER A 92 -4.12 10.22 -10.88
N LEU A 93 -3.10 9.67 -10.24
CA LEU A 93 -2.67 10.05 -8.89
C LEU A 93 -1.97 11.41 -8.87
N SER A 94 -1.96 12.04 -7.69
CA SER A 94 -1.12 13.21 -7.41
C SER A 94 0.36 12.90 -7.68
N GLU A 95 1.15 13.92 -7.96
CA GLU A 95 2.58 13.73 -8.26
C GLU A 95 3.33 12.97 -7.16
N GLY A 96 3.09 13.32 -5.89
CA GLY A 96 3.69 12.62 -4.75
C GLY A 96 3.32 11.14 -4.68
N MET A 97 2.02 10.82 -4.83
CA MET A 97 1.57 9.42 -4.84
C MET A 97 2.07 8.65 -6.05
N ARG A 98 2.14 9.30 -7.21
CA ARG A 98 2.73 8.72 -8.41
C ARG A 98 4.18 8.35 -8.18
N ASN A 99 4.98 9.27 -7.62
CA ASN A 99 6.38 9.01 -7.30
C ASN A 99 6.52 7.87 -6.28
N HIS A 100 5.65 7.79 -5.27
CA HIS A 100 5.61 6.66 -4.34
C HIS A 100 5.42 5.33 -5.07
N ILE A 101 4.43 5.23 -5.97
CA ILE A 101 4.20 4.01 -6.76
C ILE A 101 5.39 3.68 -7.67
N LEU A 102 5.96 4.66 -8.36
CA LEU A 102 7.10 4.46 -9.27
C LEU A 102 8.35 3.96 -8.53
N ASN A 103 8.48 4.22 -7.23
CA ASN A 103 9.54 3.69 -6.36
C ASN A 103 9.18 2.36 -5.67
N GLY A 104 8.15 1.65 -6.16
CA GLY A 104 7.75 0.35 -5.62
C GLY A 104 6.76 0.42 -4.45
N GLY A 105 6.23 1.61 -4.16
CA GLY A 105 5.19 1.80 -3.16
C GLY A 105 3.86 1.18 -3.55
N LEU A 106 3.08 0.77 -2.54
CA LEU A 106 1.72 0.27 -2.67
C LEU A 106 0.72 1.29 -2.10
N ILE A 107 -0.55 1.14 -2.50
CA ILE A 107 -1.68 1.93 -2.01
C ILE A 107 -2.80 0.99 -1.55
N LEU A 108 -3.70 1.46 -0.67
CA LEU A 108 -4.88 0.69 -0.32
C LEU A 108 -5.82 0.57 -1.52
N GLU A 109 -6.32 -0.64 -1.78
CA GLU A 109 -7.28 -0.92 -2.87
C GLU A 109 -8.54 -0.04 -2.76
N ASP A 110 -8.97 0.27 -1.54
CA ASP A 110 -10.10 1.17 -1.24
C ASP A 110 -9.86 2.64 -1.70
N GLU A 111 -8.62 3.05 -1.98
CA GLU A 111 -8.28 4.40 -2.43
C GLU A 111 -8.24 4.54 -3.96
N LEU A 112 -8.32 3.41 -4.68
CA LEU A 112 -8.40 3.39 -6.13
C LEU A 112 -9.84 3.64 -6.56
N LYS A 113 -10.04 4.72 -7.32
CA LYS A 113 -11.33 5.05 -7.96
C LYS A 113 -11.46 4.39 -9.33
#